data_AF-A0A4S8J592-F1
#
_entry.id   AF-A0A4S8J592-F1
#
_cell.length_a   1.000
_cell.length_b   1.000
_cell.length_c   1.000
_cell.angle_alpha   90.00
_cell.angle_beta   90.00
_cell.angle_gamma   90.00
#
_symmetry.space_group_name_H-M   'P 1'
#
loop_
_entity.id
_entity.type
_entity.pdbx_description
1 polymer ?
#
loop_
_entity_poly.entity_id
_entity_poly.type
_entity_poly.pdbx_seq_one_letter_code
_entity_poly.pdbx_strand_id
1 'polypeptide(L)'
;MEGRWDFLEWLGPDASTAVLMLLDDPADLVRVSAVSQSWRQFVIANSFGKSLCLRIFPEVSNFARVAEVSSSSKTTEVGSSAVAELENLGREHRVYLYLGHCLGSPKGKRDCINQAICASSTDNFPDESIENTLEPSEMVDRRPSYWSSGGQRNPGVPESLTYRLVANICIVEEIKIQPFRAFFQYGHPIYSAKSVRFRMGYSRSAHGKSTITNECAGHQSSLDDKYCWTYTSPEFPMVQENVLQSFKLPNPVICIGGILRIELLGRVQRQAMDDLYYICVCHVQVIGRPLSPALDLDIHEGTGSLVLKYFPHASSCKTSEGTLADEAGEPSTWRSFASNEKSLALRRLRFYE
;
A
#
# COMPACT_ATOMS: atom_id res chain seq x y z
N MET A 1 -5.75 -11.71 -53.74
CA MET A 1 -5.18 -11.44 -52.41
C MET A 1 -6.28 -10.81 -51.58
N GLU A 2 -7.01 -11.63 -50.82
CA GLU A 2 -8.02 -11.13 -49.87
C GLU A 2 -7.30 -10.34 -48.78
N GLY A 3 -7.68 -9.07 -48.63
CA GLY A 3 -7.13 -8.18 -47.61
C GLY A 3 -7.42 -8.75 -46.24
N ARG A 4 -6.38 -9.21 -45.54
CA ARG A 4 -6.46 -9.49 -44.11
C ARG A 4 -6.34 -8.16 -43.38
N TRP A 5 -7.45 -7.44 -43.26
CA TRP A 5 -7.54 -6.25 -42.44
C TRP A 5 -7.31 -6.66 -40.98
N ASP A 6 -6.42 -5.98 -40.27
CA ASP A 6 -6.33 -6.13 -38.82
C ASP A 6 -7.64 -5.61 -38.21
N PHE A 7 -8.13 -6.24 -37.14
CA PHE A 7 -9.37 -5.82 -36.47
C PHE A 7 -9.29 -4.36 -35.99
N LEU A 8 -8.10 -3.92 -35.58
CA LEU A 8 -7.84 -2.51 -35.23
C LEU A 8 -8.01 -1.56 -36.42
N GLU A 9 -7.61 -1.97 -37.62
CA GLU A 9 -7.81 -1.19 -38.85
C GLU A 9 -9.28 -1.19 -39.25
N TRP A 10 -9.99 -2.31 -39.05
CA TRP A 10 -11.41 -2.44 -39.38
C TRP A 10 -12.31 -1.59 -38.48
N LEU A 11 -12.08 -1.58 -37.16
CA LEU A 11 -12.83 -0.72 -36.23
C LEU A 11 -12.40 0.74 -36.26
N GLY A 12 -11.16 1.00 -36.67
CA GLY A 12 -10.53 2.30 -36.53
C GLY A 12 -10.03 2.56 -35.09
N PRO A 13 -9.14 3.55 -34.91
CA PRO A 13 -8.44 3.79 -33.66
C PRO A 13 -9.37 4.22 -32.52
N ASP A 14 -10.38 5.05 -32.78
CA ASP A 14 -11.27 5.58 -31.74
C ASP A 14 -12.15 4.50 -31.13
N ALA A 15 -12.80 3.68 -31.98
CA ALA A 15 -13.65 2.60 -31.51
C ALA A 15 -12.83 1.49 -30.84
N SER A 16 -11.64 1.17 -31.37
CA SER A 16 -10.71 0.23 -30.74
C SER A 16 -10.27 0.70 -29.36
N THR A 17 -9.99 2.01 -29.20
CA THR A 17 -9.64 2.62 -27.91
C THR A 17 -10.78 2.53 -26.93
N ALA A 18 -12.01 2.86 -27.35
CA ALA A 18 -13.20 2.77 -26.51
C ALA A 18 -13.43 1.34 -26.01
N VAL A 19 -13.28 0.33 -26.88
CA VAL A 19 -13.42 -1.09 -26.51
C VAL A 19 -12.34 -1.52 -25.52
N LEU A 20 -11.06 -1.20 -25.77
CA LEU A 20 -9.96 -1.64 -24.91
C LEU A 20 -9.95 -0.94 -23.54
N MET A 21 -10.50 0.27 -23.44
CA MET A 21 -10.69 0.96 -22.16
C MET A 21 -11.72 0.30 -21.24
N LEU A 22 -12.57 -0.58 -21.76
CA LEU A 22 -13.52 -1.37 -20.96
C LEU A 22 -12.86 -2.58 -20.27
N LEU A 23 -11.61 -2.91 -20.59
CA LEU A 23 -10.91 -4.02 -19.95
C LEU A 23 -10.49 -3.65 -18.54
N ASP A 24 -10.95 -4.40 -17.54
CA ASP A 24 -10.69 -4.14 -16.12
C ASP A 24 -9.61 -5.07 -15.52
N ASP A 25 -9.28 -6.18 -16.19
CA ASP A 25 -8.22 -7.11 -15.76
C ASP A 25 -6.90 -6.80 -16.49
N PRO A 26 -5.80 -6.51 -15.76
CA PRO A 26 -4.47 -6.37 -16.36
C PRO A 26 -4.06 -7.56 -17.23
N ALA A 27 -4.53 -8.77 -16.92
CA ALA A 27 -4.27 -9.96 -17.74
C ALA A 27 -4.94 -9.89 -19.12
N ASP A 28 -6.09 -9.21 -19.26
CA ASP A 28 -6.72 -8.99 -20.56
C ASP A 28 -5.87 -8.10 -21.45
N LEU A 29 -5.26 -7.03 -20.91
CA LEU A 29 -4.34 -6.19 -21.68
C LEU A 29 -3.11 -6.95 -22.14
N VAL A 30 -2.62 -7.91 -21.34
CA VAL A 30 -1.52 -8.80 -21.75
C VAL A 30 -1.97 -9.72 -22.88
N ARG A 31 -3.17 -10.32 -22.79
CA ARG A 31 -3.74 -11.18 -23.84
C ARG A 31 -3.91 -10.42 -25.15
N VAL A 32 -4.48 -9.21 -25.09
CA VAL A 32 -4.64 -8.30 -26.23
C VAL A 32 -3.29 -7.97 -26.87
N SER A 33 -2.29 -7.69 -26.05
CA SER A 33 -0.92 -7.41 -26.52
C SER A 33 -0.20 -8.62 -27.14
N ALA A 34 -0.71 -9.84 -26.92
CA ALA A 34 -0.15 -11.07 -27.47
C ALA A 34 -0.73 -11.45 -28.85
N VAL A 35 -1.80 -10.78 -29.29
CA VAL A 35 -2.49 -11.07 -30.56
C VAL A 35 -1.56 -10.83 -31.76
N SER A 36 -0.90 -9.67 -31.82
CA SER A 36 0.09 -9.35 -32.85
C SER A 36 0.99 -8.18 -32.41
N GLN A 37 2.04 -7.92 -33.19
CA GLN A 37 2.90 -6.75 -32.96
C GLN A 37 2.14 -5.42 -33.10
N SER A 38 1.19 -5.34 -34.05
CA SER A 38 0.31 -4.18 -34.27
C SER A 38 -0.51 -3.88 -33.01
N TRP A 39 -1.17 -4.90 -32.45
CA TRP A 39 -1.97 -4.76 -31.22
C TRP A 39 -1.12 -4.35 -30.02
N ARG A 40 0.05 -4.97 -29.86
CA ARG A 40 0.97 -4.59 -28.79
C ARG A 40 1.39 -3.12 -28.89
N GLN A 41 1.75 -2.66 -30.09
CA GLN A 41 2.10 -1.26 -30.32
C GLN A 41 0.92 -0.33 -30.06
N PHE A 42 -0.29 -0.70 -30.48
CA PHE A 42 -1.50 0.05 -30.21
C PHE A 42 -1.77 0.20 -28.70
N VAL A 43 -1.63 -0.88 -27.94
CA VAL A 43 -1.80 -0.86 -26.47
C VAL A 43 -0.77 0.03 -25.79
N ILE A 44 0.50 -0.05 -26.22
CA ILE A 44 1.60 0.75 -25.67
C ILE A 44 1.40 2.23 -26.02
N ALA A 45 1.12 2.55 -27.28
CA ALA A 45 0.95 3.92 -27.76
C ALA A 45 -0.21 4.64 -27.06
N ASN A 46 -1.31 3.93 -26.77
CA ASN A 46 -2.46 4.47 -26.05
C ASN A 46 -2.35 4.39 -24.52
N SER A 47 -1.22 3.92 -23.98
CA SER A 47 -0.96 3.87 -22.53
C SER A 47 -2.02 3.12 -21.71
N PHE A 48 -2.70 2.11 -22.26
CA PHE A 48 -3.82 1.44 -21.57
C PHE A 48 -3.43 0.83 -20.22
N GLY A 49 -2.20 0.33 -20.08
CA GLY A 49 -1.70 -0.19 -18.79
C GLY A 49 -1.69 0.87 -17.68
N LYS A 50 -1.29 2.10 -18.01
CA LYS A 50 -1.30 3.24 -17.08
C LYS A 50 -2.73 3.66 -16.76
N SER A 51 -3.57 3.81 -17.78
CA SER A 51 -4.98 4.17 -17.64
C SER A 51 -5.74 3.18 -16.76
N LEU A 52 -5.49 1.88 -16.94
CA LEU A 52 -6.05 0.83 -16.09
C LEU A 52 -5.60 0.98 -14.63
N CYS A 53 -4.30 1.18 -14.39
CA CYS A 53 -3.78 1.38 -13.04
C CYS A 53 -4.39 2.60 -12.36
N LEU A 54 -4.55 3.72 -13.06
CA LEU A 54 -5.17 4.94 -12.51
C LEU A 54 -6.63 4.74 -12.13
N ARG A 55 -7.38 3.93 -12.91
CA ARG A 55 -8.77 3.61 -12.62
C ARG A 55 -8.92 2.71 -11.39
N ILE A 56 -8.00 1.75 -11.21
CA ILE A 56 -8.04 0.83 -10.06
C ILE A 56 -7.45 1.51 -8.80
N PHE A 57 -6.38 2.28 -8.94
CA PHE A 57 -5.66 2.96 -7.86
C PHE A 57 -5.39 4.43 -8.23
N PRO A 58 -6.25 5.36 -7.79
CA PRO A 58 -6.07 6.78 -8.03
C PRO A 58 -4.73 7.30 -7.50
N GLU A 59 -4.16 6.67 -6.47
CA GLU A 59 -2.86 7.04 -5.87
C GLU A 59 -1.71 6.95 -6.88
N VAL A 60 -1.84 6.13 -7.94
CA VAL A 60 -0.83 6.00 -9.01
C VAL A 60 -0.60 7.33 -9.75
N SER A 61 -1.57 8.25 -9.71
CA SER A 61 -1.42 9.61 -10.27
C SER A 61 -0.32 10.43 -9.60
N ASN A 62 0.10 10.06 -8.39
CA ASN A 62 1.17 10.76 -7.66
C ASN A 62 2.57 10.48 -8.24
N PHE A 63 2.74 9.43 -9.04
CA PHE A 63 4.03 9.15 -9.68
C PHE A 63 4.26 10.13 -10.82
N ALA A 64 5.28 10.98 -10.67
CA ALA A 64 5.69 11.90 -11.72
C ALA A 64 6.33 11.15 -12.90
N ARG A 65 7.13 10.11 -12.59
CA ARG A 65 7.85 9.31 -13.59
C ARG A 65 8.00 7.86 -13.16
N VAL A 66 8.34 7.02 -14.11
CA VAL A 66 8.63 5.60 -13.91
C VAL A 66 10.01 5.27 -14.46
N ALA A 67 10.74 4.40 -13.78
CA ALA A 67 12.08 3.96 -14.18
C ALA A 67 12.19 2.43 -14.08
N GLU A 68 12.45 1.78 -15.22
CA GLU A 68 12.85 0.37 -15.26
C GLU A 68 14.37 0.29 -15.06
N VAL A 69 14.81 -0.38 -13.99
CA VAL A 69 16.22 -0.51 -13.63
C VAL A 69 16.75 -1.84 -14.16
N SER A 70 17.49 -1.79 -15.26
CA SER A 70 18.19 -2.94 -15.86
C SER A 70 19.69 -2.91 -15.55
N SER A 71 20.29 -4.07 -15.26
CA SER A 71 21.73 -4.21 -14.95
C SER A 71 22.67 -3.94 -16.14
N SER A 72 22.16 -3.97 -17.37
CA SER A 72 22.95 -3.60 -18.56
C SER A 72 22.80 -2.10 -18.84
N SER A 73 23.87 -1.34 -18.63
CA SER A 73 24.03 -0.01 -19.21
C SER A 73 24.06 -0.14 -20.74
N LYS A 74 22.90 -0.09 -21.39
CA LYS A 74 22.88 0.17 -22.83
C LYS A 74 23.31 1.61 -23.00
N THR A 75 24.53 1.77 -23.52
CA THR A 75 25.02 3.02 -24.11
C THR A 75 23.90 3.65 -24.91
N THR A 76 23.62 4.92 -24.61
CA THR A 76 22.64 5.75 -25.29
C THR A 76 23.03 5.82 -26.76
N GLU A 77 22.49 4.92 -27.59
CA GLU A 77 22.56 5.10 -29.04
C GLU A 77 21.73 6.34 -29.37
N VAL A 78 22.34 7.24 -30.14
CA VAL A 78 21.73 8.46 -30.66
C VAL A 78 20.69 8.04 -31.71
N GLY A 79 19.54 7.58 -31.24
CA GLY A 79 18.37 7.24 -32.05
C GLY A 79 17.51 8.46 -32.34
N SER A 80 16.68 8.38 -33.38
CA SER A 80 15.63 9.37 -33.67
C SER A 80 14.68 9.53 -32.47
N SER A 81 14.17 10.74 -32.21
CA SER A 81 13.31 11.05 -31.06
C SER A 81 12.10 10.11 -30.96
N ALA A 82 11.51 9.73 -32.09
CA ALA A 82 10.35 8.84 -32.15
C ALA A 82 10.65 7.41 -31.67
N VAL A 83 11.87 6.90 -31.91
CA VAL A 83 12.28 5.57 -31.45
C VAL A 83 12.50 5.57 -29.95
N ALA A 84 13.16 6.61 -29.44
CA ALA A 84 13.38 6.80 -27.99
C ALA A 84 12.06 6.96 -27.22
N GLU A 85 11.09 7.69 -27.79
CA GLU A 85 9.75 7.84 -27.24
C GLU A 85 9.00 6.51 -27.17
N LEU A 86 9.02 5.72 -28.24
CA LEU A 86 8.37 4.40 -28.28
C LEU A 86 8.99 3.42 -27.27
N GLU A 87 10.32 3.44 -27.13
CA GLU A 87 11.00 2.67 -26.10
C GLU A 87 10.59 3.09 -24.69
N ASN A 88 10.48 4.40 -24.42
CA ASN A 88 10.05 4.90 -23.12
C ASN A 88 8.60 4.46 -22.81
N LEU A 89 7.68 4.61 -23.77
CA LEU A 89 6.30 4.11 -23.64
C LEU A 89 6.27 2.60 -23.38
N GLY A 90 7.14 1.84 -24.06
CA GLY A 90 7.29 0.40 -23.84
C GLY A 90 7.76 0.05 -22.42
N ARG A 91 8.68 0.82 -21.83
CA ARG A 91 9.13 0.65 -20.44
C ARG A 91 8.01 1.00 -19.46
N GLU A 92 7.39 2.17 -19.62
CA GLU A 92 6.25 2.59 -18.77
C GLU A 92 5.14 1.54 -18.78
N HIS A 93 4.76 1.07 -19.97
CA HIS A 93 3.75 0.04 -20.14
C HIS A 93 4.07 -1.24 -19.35
N ARG A 94 5.31 -1.70 -19.36
CA ARG A 94 5.74 -2.89 -18.58
C ARG A 94 5.60 -2.67 -17.08
N VAL A 95 6.01 -1.51 -16.58
CA VAL A 95 5.94 -1.22 -15.15
C VAL A 95 4.49 -1.12 -14.68
N TYR A 96 3.63 -0.41 -15.43
CA TYR A 96 2.22 -0.32 -15.08
C TYR A 96 1.51 -1.67 -15.21
N LEU A 97 1.82 -2.48 -16.22
CA LEU A 97 1.29 -3.84 -16.29
C LEU A 97 1.75 -4.70 -15.11
N TYR A 98 3.01 -4.59 -14.70
CA TYR A 98 3.51 -5.32 -13.52
C TYR A 98 2.82 -4.86 -12.24
N LEU A 99 2.70 -3.54 -12.04
CA LEU A 99 1.95 -2.96 -10.94
C LEU A 99 0.51 -3.48 -10.96
N GLY A 100 -0.14 -3.44 -12.12
CA GLY A 100 -1.46 -4.00 -12.39
C GLY A 100 -1.59 -5.46 -11.99
N HIS A 101 -0.67 -6.30 -12.47
CA HIS A 101 -0.60 -7.72 -12.15
C HIS A 101 -0.44 -7.96 -10.65
N CYS A 102 0.38 -7.14 -9.96
CA CYS A 102 0.46 -7.22 -8.51
C CYS A 102 -0.97 -7.11 -7.96
N LEU A 103 -1.76 -6.10 -8.33
CA LEU A 103 -3.14 -5.88 -7.84
C LEU A 103 -4.04 -7.13 -7.88
N GLY A 104 -4.11 -7.79 -9.04
CA GLY A 104 -4.95 -8.97 -9.25
C GLY A 104 -4.43 -10.25 -8.59
N SER A 105 -3.17 -10.26 -8.13
CA SER A 105 -2.55 -11.44 -7.55
C SER A 105 -2.99 -11.65 -6.09
N PRO A 106 -3.58 -12.82 -5.74
CA PRO A 106 -4.02 -13.14 -4.37
C PRO A 106 -2.85 -13.51 -3.43
N LYS A 107 -1.61 -13.14 -3.77
CA LYS A 107 -0.40 -13.52 -3.02
C LYS A 107 -0.50 -13.08 -1.56
N GLY A 108 0.08 -13.93 -0.70
CA GLY A 108 -0.11 -13.96 0.76
C GLY A 108 -0.08 -12.60 1.43
N LYS A 109 -1.20 -12.27 2.06
CA LYS A 109 -1.35 -11.10 2.93
C LYS A 109 -0.63 -11.35 4.24
N ARG A 110 0.04 -10.33 4.76
CA ARG A 110 0.75 -10.38 6.04
C ARG A 110 0.63 -9.04 6.75
N ASP A 111 1.09 -9.01 7.99
CA ASP A 111 1.32 -7.74 8.68
C ASP A 111 2.41 -6.95 7.96
N CYS A 112 2.11 -5.69 7.70
CA CYS A 112 2.96 -4.75 6.98
C CYS A 112 3.60 -3.72 7.90
N ILE A 113 3.32 -3.69 9.20
CA ILE A 113 4.04 -2.79 10.10
C ILE A 113 5.48 -3.29 10.28
N ASN A 114 6.43 -2.36 10.19
CA ASN A 114 7.84 -2.59 10.48
C ASN A 114 8.27 -1.93 11.81
N GLN A 115 7.78 -0.72 12.06
CA GLN A 115 8.19 0.06 13.22
C GLN A 115 7.11 1.07 13.61
N ALA A 116 6.96 1.34 14.91
CA ALA A 116 6.28 2.53 15.37
C ALA A 116 7.18 3.76 15.17
N ILE A 117 6.59 4.89 14.77
CA ILE A 117 7.34 6.15 14.57
C ILE A 117 7.06 7.09 15.74
N CYS A 118 5.80 7.42 15.97
CA CYS A 118 5.39 8.30 17.07
C CYS A 118 3.88 8.23 17.33
N ALA A 119 3.49 8.63 18.53
CA ALA A 119 2.12 9.01 18.86
C ALA A 119 2.03 10.53 18.99
N SER A 120 0.84 11.11 18.81
CA SER A 120 0.62 12.56 19.01
C SER A 120 0.77 13.00 20.46
N SER A 121 0.50 12.10 21.41
CA SER A 121 0.79 12.27 22.82
C SER A 121 1.03 10.91 23.47
N THR A 122 1.60 10.91 24.67
CA THR A 122 1.74 9.72 25.50
C THR A 122 1.64 10.14 26.95
N ASP A 123 0.86 9.44 27.76
CA ASP A 123 0.68 9.77 29.19
C ASP A 123 1.91 9.36 30.00
N ASN A 124 2.08 8.06 30.30
CA ASN A 124 3.21 7.58 31.11
C ASN A 124 4.33 7.02 30.24
N PHE A 125 5.08 7.90 29.55
CA PHE A 125 6.23 7.50 28.74
C PHE A 125 7.41 7.03 29.63
N PRO A 126 8.11 5.92 29.31
CA PRO A 126 7.95 5.07 28.12
C PRO A 126 7.00 3.87 28.31
N ASP A 127 6.46 3.66 29.51
CA ASP A 127 5.71 2.46 29.86
C ASP A 127 4.42 2.28 29.06
N GLU A 128 3.77 3.37 28.65
CA GLU A 128 2.55 3.39 27.83
C GLU A 128 2.83 3.89 26.40
N SER A 129 4.02 3.61 25.87
CA SER A 129 4.44 4.09 24.55
C SER A 129 3.78 3.35 23.39
N ILE A 130 3.84 3.96 22.20
CA ILE A 130 3.34 3.36 20.95
C ILE A 130 3.99 2.01 20.62
N GLU A 131 5.21 1.75 21.08
CA GLU A 131 5.92 0.49 20.78
C GLU A 131 5.17 -0.73 21.32
N ASN A 132 4.42 -0.57 22.42
CA ASN A 132 3.58 -1.64 22.97
C ASN A 132 2.50 -2.10 21.99
N THR A 133 2.08 -1.25 21.05
CA THR A 133 1.06 -1.58 20.04
C THR A 133 1.53 -2.54 18.96
N LEU A 134 2.82 -2.85 18.93
CA LEU A 134 3.40 -3.86 18.03
C LEU A 134 3.30 -5.28 18.62
N GLU A 135 3.04 -5.40 19.93
CA GLU A 135 2.94 -6.67 20.63
C GLU A 135 1.48 -7.13 20.72
N PRO A 136 1.11 -8.30 20.16
CA PRO A 136 -0.25 -8.80 20.24
C PRO A 136 -0.76 -9.08 21.65
N SER A 137 0.14 -9.34 22.61
CA SER A 137 -0.24 -9.63 23.99
C SER A 137 -0.56 -8.37 24.80
N GLU A 138 -1.71 -8.34 25.46
CA GLU A 138 -2.08 -7.27 26.41
C GLU A 138 -1.23 -7.28 27.69
N MET A 139 -0.44 -8.35 27.91
CA MET A 139 0.44 -8.53 29.07
C MET A 139 1.81 -9.01 28.60
N VAL A 140 2.85 -8.23 28.89
CA VAL A 140 4.25 -8.52 28.58
C VAL A 140 5.03 -8.39 29.88
N ASP A 141 5.89 -9.35 30.22
CA ASP A 141 6.67 -9.32 31.47
C ASP A 141 5.84 -9.03 32.73
N ARG A 142 4.61 -9.55 32.77
CA ARG A 142 3.61 -9.35 33.84
C ARG A 142 3.14 -7.90 34.04
N ARG A 143 3.42 -7.00 33.09
CA ARG A 143 2.83 -5.65 33.03
C ARG A 143 1.83 -5.54 31.88
N PRO A 144 0.81 -4.68 32.02
CA PRO A 144 -0.03 -4.30 30.89
C PRO A 144 0.81 -3.77 29.71
N SER A 145 0.49 -4.16 28.50
CA SER A 145 1.12 -3.70 27.26
C SER A 145 0.08 -2.97 26.41
N TYR A 146 0.15 -1.64 26.41
CA TYR A 146 -0.71 -0.77 25.61
C TYR A 146 -0.06 0.60 25.41
N TRP A 147 -0.54 1.34 24.42
CA TRP A 147 -0.32 2.77 24.33
C TRP A 147 -1.44 3.55 25.01
N SER A 148 -1.10 4.65 25.69
CA SER A 148 -2.05 5.60 26.31
C SER A 148 -1.83 7.02 25.80
N SER A 149 -2.90 7.68 25.37
CA SER A 149 -2.87 9.11 25.07
C SER A 149 -2.71 9.96 26.33
N GLY A 150 -2.19 11.17 26.22
CA GLY A 150 -2.36 12.17 27.28
C GLY A 150 -3.83 12.54 27.52
N GLY A 151 -4.18 12.83 28.77
CA GLY A 151 -5.54 13.18 29.17
C GLY A 151 -6.04 14.49 28.56
N GLN A 152 -7.32 14.52 28.16
CA GLN A 152 -7.97 15.71 27.58
C GLN A 152 -9.31 16.02 28.22
N ARG A 153 -9.62 17.31 28.42
CA ARG A 153 -10.96 17.75 28.86
C ARG A 153 -11.99 17.68 27.74
N ASN A 154 -11.58 18.07 26.54
CA ASN A 154 -12.45 18.07 25.37
C ASN A 154 -12.40 16.69 24.69
N PRO A 155 -13.51 15.92 24.65
CA PRO A 155 -13.54 14.61 24.00
C PRO A 155 -13.38 14.67 22.48
N GLY A 156 -13.52 15.86 21.86
CA GLY A 156 -13.33 16.06 20.43
C GLY A 156 -11.86 16.16 19.99
N VAL A 157 -10.90 16.26 20.91
CA VAL A 157 -9.47 16.35 20.57
C VAL A 157 -8.97 14.97 20.10
N PRO A 158 -8.55 14.82 18.83
CA PRO A 158 -8.13 13.54 18.29
C PRO A 158 -6.73 13.15 18.76
N GLU A 159 -6.42 11.87 18.63
CA GLU A 159 -5.07 11.31 18.76
C GLU A 159 -4.64 10.65 17.46
N SER A 160 -3.35 10.36 17.35
CA SER A 160 -2.83 9.66 16.20
C SER A 160 -1.63 8.80 16.52
N LEU A 161 -1.54 7.65 15.84
CA LEU A 161 -0.43 6.71 15.88
C LEU A 161 0.16 6.59 14.48
N THR A 162 1.47 6.82 14.36
CA THR A 162 2.16 6.81 13.07
C THR A 162 3.14 5.64 13.01
N TYR A 163 3.09 4.88 11.93
CA TYR A 163 3.88 3.66 11.71
C TYR A 163 4.63 3.72 10.39
N ARG A 164 5.77 3.03 10.35
CA ARG A 164 6.51 2.69 9.14
C ARG A 164 6.11 1.30 8.69
N LEU A 165 5.78 1.16 7.41
CA LEU A 165 5.52 -0.13 6.79
C LEU A 165 6.82 -0.81 6.32
N VAL A 166 6.75 -2.12 6.10
CA VAL A 166 7.87 -3.00 5.69
C VAL A 166 8.47 -2.65 4.32
N ALA A 167 7.82 -1.83 3.51
CA ALA A 167 8.32 -1.34 2.25
C ALA A 167 7.77 0.05 1.93
N ASN A 168 8.49 0.80 1.10
CA ASN A 168 8.05 2.12 0.63
C ASN A 168 6.79 2.04 -0.23
N ILE A 169 6.49 0.88 -0.83
CA ILE A 169 5.26 0.65 -1.58
C ILE A 169 4.62 -0.62 -1.06
N CYS A 170 3.47 -0.47 -0.42
CA CYS A 170 2.64 -1.57 0.07
C CYS A 170 1.22 -1.43 -0.46
N ILE A 171 0.57 -2.55 -0.80
CA ILE A 171 -0.87 -2.59 -0.99
C ILE A 171 -1.49 -2.94 0.36
N VAL A 172 -2.31 -2.04 0.90
CA VAL A 172 -3.01 -2.18 2.17
C VAL A 172 -4.48 -2.42 1.90
N GLU A 173 -5.08 -3.39 2.59
CA GLU A 173 -6.48 -3.75 2.41
C GLU A 173 -7.29 -3.63 3.71
N GLU A 174 -6.63 -3.88 4.84
CA GLU A 174 -7.28 -3.96 6.13
C GLU A 174 -6.33 -3.48 7.22
N ILE A 175 -6.85 -2.67 8.13
CA ILE A 175 -6.16 -2.26 9.35
C ILE A 175 -6.92 -2.87 10.52
N LYS A 176 -6.21 -3.43 11.49
CA LYS A 176 -6.80 -3.96 12.70
C LYS A 176 -6.32 -3.21 13.93
N ILE A 177 -7.22 -2.91 14.85
CA ILE A 177 -6.92 -2.17 16.07
C ILE A 177 -7.67 -2.80 17.24
N GLN A 178 -6.98 -3.02 18.35
CA GLN A 178 -7.58 -3.48 19.60
C GLN A 178 -7.55 -2.35 20.64
N PRO A 179 -8.70 -1.77 21.03
CA PRO A 179 -8.79 -0.86 22.17
C PRO A 179 -8.38 -1.55 23.46
N PHE A 180 -7.79 -0.82 24.42
CA PHE A 180 -7.37 -1.39 25.69
C PHE A 180 -8.44 -1.33 26.77
N ARG A 181 -8.57 -2.46 27.50
CA ARG A 181 -9.37 -2.58 28.72
C ARG A 181 -8.46 -2.42 29.92
N ALA A 182 -8.65 -1.36 30.71
CA ALA A 182 -7.90 -1.15 31.93
C ALA A 182 -8.39 -2.08 33.05
N PHE A 183 -8.03 -3.36 32.97
CA PHE A 183 -8.46 -4.40 33.91
C PHE A 183 -8.02 -4.13 35.36
N PHE A 184 -7.01 -3.28 35.56
CA PHE A 184 -6.54 -2.84 36.87
C PHE A 184 -7.38 -1.69 37.48
N GLN A 185 -8.31 -1.09 36.72
CA GLN A 185 -9.22 -0.06 37.21
C GLN A 185 -10.61 -0.64 37.55
N TYR A 186 -11.31 0.01 38.49
CA TYR A 186 -12.67 -0.37 38.87
C TYR A 186 -13.63 -0.31 37.66
N GLY A 187 -14.45 -1.35 37.49
CA GLY A 187 -15.36 -1.47 36.35
C GLY A 187 -14.68 -1.88 35.03
N HIS A 188 -13.35 -2.01 35.01
CA HIS A 188 -12.55 -2.42 33.85
C HIS A 188 -12.89 -1.63 32.57
N PRO A 189 -12.81 -0.29 32.62
CA PRO A 189 -13.23 0.58 31.54
C PRO A 189 -12.42 0.34 30.26
N ILE A 190 -13.06 0.61 29.11
CA ILE A 190 -12.45 0.48 27.79
C ILE A 190 -12.21 1.88 27.24
N TYR A 191 -10.95 2.20 26.96
CA TYR A 191 -10.53 3.51 26.47
C TYR A 191 -10.45 3.53 24.94
N SER A 192 -11.58 3.34 24.26
CA SER A 192 -11.63 3.37 22.80
C SER A 192 -11.84 4.79 22.24
N ALA A 193 -11.59 4.93 20.94
CA ALA A 193 -12.12 6.04 20.15
C ALA A 193 -13.59 5.77 19.74
N LYS A 194 -14.28 6.79 19.22
CA LYS A 194 -15.61 6.65 18.59
C LYS A 194 -15.48 6.19 17.14
N SER A 195 -14.52 6.74 16.42
CA SER A 195 -14.21 6.37 15.04
C SER A 195 -12.71 6.45 14.78
N VAL A 196 -12.27 5.84 13.68
CA VAL A 196 -10.89 5.89 13.19
C VAL A 196 -10.83 6.32 11.74
N ARG A 197 -9.74 6.99 11.37
CA ARG A 197 -9.42 7.34 9.98
C ARG A 197 -7.97 6.98 9.68
N PHE A 198 -7.70 6.54 8.45
CA PHE A 198 -6.38 6.13 8.01
C PHE A 198 -5.84 7.09 6.97
N ARG A 199 -4.60 7.56 7.15
CA ARG A 199 -3.85 8.30 6.13
C ARG A 199 -2.61 7.55 5.73
N MET A 200 -2.32 7.53 4.45
CA MET A 200 -1.14 6.87 3.89
C MET A 200 -0.34 7.84 3.04
N GLY A 201 0.98 7.73 3.10
CA GLY A 201 1.85 8.68 2.42
C GLY A 201 3.32 8.49 2.70
N TYR A 202 4.08 9.58 2.54
CA TYR A 202 5.53 9.60 2.65
C TYR A 202 6.03 10.73 3.55
N SER A 203 7.23 10.56 4.10
CA SER A 203 7.95 11.62 4.81
C SER A 203 8.57 12.61 3.80
N ARG A 204 8.40 13.92 4.04
CA ARG A 204 9.03 14.99 3.26
C ARG A 204 10.49 15.19 3.63
N SER A 205 10.87 14.88 4.86
CA SER A 205 12.25 15.01 5.31
C SER A 205 13.06 13.82 4.80
N ALA A 206 13.95 14.10 3.87
CA ALA A 206 15.07 13.23 3.53
C ALA A 206 15.95 13.13 4.75
N HIS A 207 15.86 12.04 5.51
CA HIS A 207 16.96 11.45 6.28
C HIS A 207 16.50 10.05 6.68
N GLY A 208 16.96 9.04 5.94
CA GLY A 208 17.01 7.63 6.39
C GLY A 208 17.96 7.41 7.58
N LYS A 209 18.21 8.46 8.37
CA LYS A 209 18.90 8.47 9.65
C LYS A 209 18.11 9.39 10.57
N SER A 210 16.96 8.91 11.03
CA SER A 210 16.41 9.46 12.26
C SER A 210 17.38 9.05 13.36
N THR A 211 18.29 9.95 13.74
CA THR A 211 18.76 9.96 15.12
C THR A 211 17.48 10.01 15.95
N ILE A 212 17.32 9.02 16.83
CA ILE A 212 16.19 8.94 17.77
C ILE A 212 16.38 10.10 18.75
N THR A 213 16.01 11.30 18.34
CA THR A 213 15.82 12.42 19.24
C THR A 213 14.34 12.50 19.53
N ASN A 214 14.00 12.44 20.83
CA ASN A 214 12.68 12.60 21.39
C ASN A 214 11.96 13.83 20.81
N GLU A 215 11.26 13.67 19.68
CA GLU A 215 10.45 14.73 19.05
C GLU A 215 9.01 14.77 19.60
N CYS A 216 8.75 14.12 20.74
CA CYS A 216 7.41 14.03 21.35
C CYS A 216 6.93 15.34 22.04
N ALA A 217 7.56 16.49 21.78
CA ALA A 217 7.24 17.76 22.45
C ALA A 217 6.79 18.91 21.49
N GLY A 218 6.53 18.61 20.21
CA GLY A 218 6.06 19.60 19.23
C GLY A 218 4.56 19.53 19.00
N HIS A 219 3.86 20.67 19.03
CA HIS A 219 2.44 20.81 18.72
C HIS A 219 2.05 20.07 17.43
N GLN A 220 0.85 19.47 17.38
CA GLN A 220 0.31 18.72 16.22
C GLN A 220 0.50 19.42 14.86
N SER A 221 0.62 20.76 14.83
CA SER A 221 0.86 21.52 13.60
C SER A 221 2.23 21.27 12.96
N SER A 222 3.29 20.95 13.72
CA SER A 222 4.63 20.74 13.15
C SER A 222 4.84 19.34 12.57
N LEU A 223 4.07 18.36 13.01
CA LEU A 223 4.17 16.97 12.52
C LEU A 223 3.42 16.76 11.20
N ASP A 224 2.32 17.48 10.94
CA ASP A 224 1.59 17.33 9.67
C ASP A 224 2.40 17.93 8.49
N ASP A 225 3.23 18.94 8.76
CA ASP A 225 4.19 19.50 7.79
C ASP A 225 5.31 18.51 7.42
N LYS A 226 5.57 17.47 8.22
CA LYS A 226 6.63 16.48 7.99
C LYS A 226 6.21 15.43 6.94
N TYR A 227 4.92 15.24 6.71
CA TYR A 227 4.41 14.18 5.84
C TYR A 227 3.64 14.74 4.65
N CYS A 228 3.51 13.92 3.61
CA CYS A 228 2.62 14.17 2.49
C CYS A 228 1.69 12.97 2.33
N TRP A 229 0.39 13.22 2.48
CA TRP A 229 -0.65 12.19 2.44
C TRP A 229 -1.17 12.04 1.01
N THR A 230 -1.02 10.85 0.44
CA THR A 230 -1.54 10.51 -0.91
C THR A 230 -2.92 9.85 -0.84
N TYR A 231 -3.30 9.35 0.33
CA TYR A 231 -4.61 8.75 0.58
C TYR A 231 -5.14 9.12 1.97
N THR A 232 -6.45 9.31 2.06
CA THR A 232 -7.20 9.45 3.32
C THR A 232 -8.48 8.62 3.20
N SER A 233 -8.70 7.72 4.15
CA SER A 233 -9.89 6.86 4.17
C SER A 233 -11.14 7.63 4.64
N PRO A 234 -12.35 7.08 4.41
CA PRO A 234 -13.51 7.40 5.22
C PRO A 234 -13.27 7.14 6.70
N GLU A 235 -14.14 7.67 7.55
CA GLU A 235 -14.15 7.28 8.97
C GLU A 235 -14.84 5.94 9.16
N PHE A 236 -14.28 5.12 10.04
CA PHE A 236 -14.87 3.84 10.44
C PHE A 236 -15.27 3.89 11.90
N PRO A 237 -16.48 3.45 12.27
CA PRO A 237 -16.88 3.39 13.67
C PRO A 237 -16.05 2.35 14.42
N MET A 238 -15.59 2.69 15.63
CA MET A 238 -14.90 1.78 16.53
C MET A 238 -15.86 1.36 17.64
N VAL A 239 -16.00 0.05 17.87
CA VAL A 239 -16.82 -0.44 18.99
C VAL A 239 -16.03 -0.36 20.29
N GLN A 240 -16.75 -0.22 21.41
CA GLN A 240 -16.15 -0.09 22.74
C GLN A 240 -15.87 -1.47 23.35
N GLU A 241 -15.14 -2.31 22.61
CA GLU A 241 -14.82 -3.68 23.00
C GLU A 241 -13.32 -3.93 22.88
N ASN A 242 -12.76 -4.65 23.85
CA ASN A 242 -11.36 -5.06 23.86
C ASN A 242 -11.19 -6.33 23.01
N VAL A 243 -11.33 -6.15 21.71
CA VAL A 243 -11.13 -7.19 20.69
C VAL A 243 -10.37 -6.58 19.54
N LEU A 244 -9.62 -7.39 18.80
CA LEU A 244 -8.93 -6.95 17.59
C LEU A 244 -9.94 -6.68 16.48
N GLN A 245 -10.38 -5.43 16.34
CA GLN A 245 -11.40 -4.99 15.40
C GLN A 245 -10.80 -4.85 13.99
N SER A 246 -11.57 -5.22 12.96
CA SER A 246 -11.15 -5.24 11.56
C SER A 246 -11.77 -4.06 10.80
N PHE A 247 -10.92 -3.20 10.24
CA PHE A 247 -11.31 -2.05 9.43
C PHE A 247 -10.86 -2.28 7.98
N LYS A 248 -11.78 -2.78 7.16
CA LYS A 248 -11.52 -3.05 5.73
C LYS A 248 -11.72 -1.81 4.90
N LEU A 249 -10.73 -1.48 4.07
CA LEU A 249 -10.82 -0.37 3.14
C LEU A 249 -11.83 -0.72 2.02
N PRO A 250 -12.57 0.27 1.47
CA PRO A 250 -13.54 0.02 0.40
C PRO A 250 -12.90 -0.62 -0.84
N ASN A 251 -11.67 -0.22 -1.14
CA ASN A 251 -10.81 -0.81 -2.14
C ASN A 251 -9.40 -0.98 -1.53
N PRO A 252 -8.59 -1.95 -2.00
CA PRO A 252 -7.16 -1.95 -1.70
C PRO A 252 -6.54 -0.60 -2.04
N VAL A 253 -5.54 -0.16 -1.26
CA VAL A 253 -4.87 1.14 -1.43
C VAL A 253 -3.38 0.94 -1.58
N ILE A 254 -2.75 1.67 -2.52
CA ILE A 254 -1.29 1.73 -2.59
C ILE A 254 -0.78 2.80 -1.62
N CYS A 255 -0.16 2.36 -0.52
CA CYS A 255 0.58 3.23 0.38
C CYS A 255 1.92 3.61 -0.30
N ILE A 256 2.02 4.85 -0.77
CA ILE A 256 3.23 5.42 -1.38
C ILE A 256 4.06 6.13 -0.32
N GLY A 257 5.25 5.61 -0.01
CA GLY A 257 6.16 6.12 1.02
C GLY A 257 6.28 5.26 2.27
N GLY A 258 5.42 4.25 2.40
CA GLY A 258 5.43 3.33 3.54
C GLY A 258 5.11 4.00 4.88
N ILE A 259 4.42 5.14 4.91
CA ILE A 259 3.95 5.76 6.15
C ILE A 259 2.44 5.56 6.28
N LEU A 260 2.01 5.07 7.44
CA LEU A 260 0.60 4.99 7.85
C LEU A 260 0.39 5.83 9.10
N ARG A 261 -0.64 6.67 9.10
CA ARG A 261 -1.15 7.34 10.30
C ARG A 261 -2.58 6.90 10.57
N ILE A 262 -2.81 6.44 11.79
CA ILE A 262 -4.13 6.12 12.33
C ILE A 262 -4.57 7.34 13.14
N GLU A 263 -5.65 7.99 12.74
CA GLU A 263 -6.32 9.03 13.52
C GLU A 263 -7.41 8.38 14.37
N LEU A 264 -7.35 8.57 15.68
CA LEU A 264 -8.30 8.09 16.68
C LEU A 264 -9.21 9.27 17.05
N LEU A 265 -10.47 9.19 16.64
CA LEU A 265 -11.41 10.32 16.65
C LEU A 265 -12.48 10.12 17.72
N GLY A 266 -12.66 11.15 18.54
CA GLY A 266 -13.68 11.17 19.60
C GLY A 266 -13.32 10.26 20.77
N ARG A 267 -13.03 10.85 21.92
CA ARG A 267 -12.78 10.13 23.16
C ARG A 267 -14.10 9.72 23.80
N VAL A 268 -14.12 8.53 24.40
CA VAL A 268 -15.33 7.95 25.00
C VAL A 268 -15.23 7.94 26.52
N GLN A 269 -14.12 7.43 27.04
CA GLN A 269 -13.99 7.08 28.45
C GLN A 269 -13.20 8.12 29.23
N ARG A 270 -13.67 8.43 30.45
CA ARG A 270 -12.95 9.27 31.41
C ARG A 270 -12.23 8.41 32.45
N GLN A 271 -11.05 8.83 32.86
CA GLN A 271 -10.33 8.23 33.96
C GLN A 271 -10.81 8.82 35.29
N ALA A 272 -11.05 7.96 36.28
CA ALA A 272 -11.63 8.37 37.56
C ALA A 272 -10.70 9.24 38.43
N MET A 273 -9.37 9.17 38.19
CA MET A 273 -8.38 9.85 39.01
C MET A 273 -8.35 11.37 38.77
N ASP A 274 -8.54 11.80 37.52
CA ASP A 274 -8.40 13.20 37.09
C ASP A 274 -9.61 13.73 36.29
N ASP A 275 -10.59 12.87 36.03
CA ASP A 275 -11.80 13.17 35.27
C ASP A 275 -11.49 13.64 33.82
N LEU A 276 -10.36 13.21 33.24
CA LEU A 276 -9.99 13.50 31.85
C LEU A 276 -10.30 12.32 30.93
N TYR A 277 -10.46 12.62 29.64
CA TYR A 277 -10.69 11.63 28.59
C TYR A 277 -9.39 11.07 28.04
N TYR A 278 -9.34 9.76 27.90
CA TYR A 278 -8.18 9.00 27.40
C TYR A 278 -8.58 8.06 26.26
N ILE A 279 -7.61 7.71 25.41
CA ILE A 279 -7.68 6.64 24.42
C ILE A 279 -6.48 5.72 24.66
N CYS A 280 -6.72 4.42 24.72
CA CYS A 280 -5.70 3.40 24.88
C CYS A 280 -5.84 2.30 23.83
N VAL A 281 -4.71 1.85 23.28
CA VAL A 281 -4.66 0.83 22.21
C VAL A 281 -3.72 -0.29 22.64
N CYS A 282 -4.18 -1.53 22.64
CA CYS A 282 -3.34 -2.71 22.91
C CYS A 282 -2.44 -3.02 21.73
N HIS A 283 -3.05 -3.14 20.55
CA HIS A 283 -2.41 -3.78 19.40
C HIS A 283 -2.93 -3.20 18.08
N VAL A 284 -2.03 -3.10 17.10
CA VAL A 284 -2.33 -2.67 15.73
C VAL A 284 -1.71 -3.65 14.74
N GLN A 285 -2.46 -4.00 13.68
CA GLN A 285 -1.94 -4.76 12.54
C GLN A 285 -2.34 -4.10 11.23
N VAL A 286 -1.46 -4.15 10.22
CA VAL A 286 -1.78 -3.67 8.87
C VAL A 286 -1.70 -4.83 7.91
N ILE A 287 -2.85 -5.34 7.48
CA ILE A 287 -2.93 -6.47 6.57
C ILE A 287 -2.81 -5.99 5.13
N GLY A 288 -1.74 -6.42 4.49
CA GLY A 288 -1.43 -6.04 3.13
C GLY A 288 -0.29 -6.87 2.56
N ARG A 289 0.42 -6.27 1.60
CA ARG A 289 1.61 -6.87 1.00
C ARG A 289 2.56 -5.79 0.46
N PRO A 290 3.87 -5.94 0.69
CA PRO A 290 4.85 -5.09 0.04
C PRO A 290 4.97 -5.42 -1.44
N LEU A 291 5.33 -4.42 -2.25
CA LEU A 291 5.70 -4.61 -3.65
C LEU A 291 7.22 -4.73 -3.85
N SER A 292 8.00 -4.56 -2.78
CA SER A 292 9.43 -4.87 -2.77
C SER A 292 9.68 -6.39 -2.86
N PRO A 293 10.79 -6.83 -3.47
CA PRO A 293 11.88 -6.02 -4.02
C PRO A 293 11.67 -5.60 -5.49
N ALA A 294 10.55 -5.98 -6.12
CA ALA A 294 10.33 -5.72 -7.55
C ALA A 294 9.96 -4.27 -7.86
N LEU A 295 9.27 -3.60 -6.94
CA LEU A 295 8.95 -2.18 -7.03
C LEU A 295 9.48 -1.44 -5.80
N ASP A 296 10.02 -0.24 -6.03
CA ASP A 296 10.46 0.67 -4.98
C ASP A 296 10.18 2.13 -5.36
N LEU A 297 10.40 3.04 -4.42
CA LEU A 297 10.13 4.45 -4.54
C LEU A 297 11.39 5.28 -4.35
N ASP A 298 11.65 6.17 -5.31
CA ASP A 298 12.56 7.29 -5.15
C ASP A 298 11.78 8.58 -4.95
N ILE A 299 12.20 9.38 -3.97
CA ILE A 299 11.65 10.70 -3.69
C ILE A 299 12.74 11.72 -4.01
N HIS A 300 12.54 12.55 -5.03
CA HIS A 300 13.57 13.51 -5.45
C HIS A 300 13.60 14.73 -4.52
N GLU A 301 14.72 14.91 -3.84
CA GLU A 301 14.95 15.99 -2.88
C GLU A 301 14.90 17.36 -3.59
N GLY A 302 13.94 18.20 -3.22
CA GLY A 302 13.75 19.55 -3.78
C GLY A 302 12.44 19.74 -4.54
N THR A 303 12.01 18.76 -5.35
CA THR A 303 10.72 18.84 -6.06
C THR A 303 9.61 18.03 -5.42
N GLY A 304 9.94 17.08 -4.52
CA GLY A 304 8.96 16.14 -3.97
C GLY A 304 8.42 15.16 -5.01
N SER A 305 9.06 15.09 -6.17
CA SER A 305 8.69 14.24 -7.30
C SER A 305 8.90 12.76 -6.95
N LEU A 306 7.87 11.96 -7.17
CA LEU A 306 7.86 10.53 -6.87
C LEU A 306 8.18 9.74 -8.13
N VAL A 307 9.22 8.90 -8.06
CA VAL A 307 9.65 8.04 -9.16
C VAL A 307 9.43 6.58 -8.77
N LEU A 308 8.58 5.88 -9.51
CA LEU A 308 8.37 4.44 -9.35
C LEU A 308 9.51 3.68 -10.02
N LYS A 309 10.29 2.93 -9.25
CA LYS A 309 11.35 2.06 -9.77
C LYS A 309 10.85 0.63 -9.92
N TYR A 310 11.15 0.01 -11.05
CA TYR A 310 10.86 -1.39 -11.33
C TYR A 310 12.13 -2.20 -11.57
N PHE A 311 12.27 -3.30 -10.85
CA PHE A 311 13.41 -4.22 -10.86
C PHE A 311 12.94 -5.60 -11.35
N PRO A 312 12.90 -5.84 -12.67
CA PRO A 312 12.33 -7.07 -13.24
C PRO A 312 13.01 -8.36 -12.73
N HIS A 313 14.30 -8.32 -12.44
CA HIS A 313 15.07 -9.48 -12.00
C HIS A 313 15.05 -9.74 -10.49
N ALA A 314 14.57 -8.78 -9.68
CA ALA A 314 14.52 -8.91 -8.23
C ALA A 314 13.48 -9.94 -7.75
N SER A 315 12.50 -10.27 -8.61
CA SER A 315 11.48 -11.30 -8.33
C SER A 315 12.01 -12.74 -8.38
N SER A 316 13.19 -12.98 -9.00
CA SER A 316 13.76 -14.33 -9.15
C SER A 316 14.64 -14.78 -7.98
N CYS A 317 14.99 -13.87 -7.08
CA CYS A 317 15.96 -14.13 -6.01
C CYS A 317 15.28 -14.40 -4.66
N LYS A 318 14.38 -15.39 -4.61
CA LYS A 318 13.90 -16.01 -3.35
C LYS A 318 13.55 -17.49 -3.59
N THR A 319 14.55 -18.35 -3.60
CA THR A 319 14.39 -19.77 -3.24
C THR A 319 15.75 -20.33 -2.83
N SER A 320 16.01 -20.39 -1.53
CA SER A 320 17.00 -21.30 -0.96
C SER A 320 16.67 -21.56 0.51
N GLU A 321 15.68 -22.43 0.73
CA GLU A 321 15.69 -23.38 1.85
C GLU A 321 15.39 -24.74 1.24
N GLY A 322 16.19 -25.74 1.64
CA GLY A 322 16.66 -26.79 0.76
C GLY A 322 15.73 -27.96 0.54
N THR A 323 15.95 -28.68 -0.57
CA THR A 323 16.08 -30.16 -0.65
C THR A 323 16.77 -30.51 -1.98
N LEU A 324 17.55 -31.59 -1.95
CA LEU A 324 18.57 -32.04 -2.90
C LEU A 324 18.06 -32.46 -4.29
N ALA A 325 18.90 -32.17 -5.28
CA ALA A 325 19.16 -32.75 -6.61
C ALA A 325 18.13 -33.71 -7.28
N ASP A 326 17.70 -33.36 -8.51
CA ASP A 326 18.18 -34.04 -9.73
C ASP A 326 17.87 -33.25 -11.03
N GLU A 327 18.53 -33.64 -12.11
CA GLU A 327 18.97 -32.89 -13.30
C GLU A 327 17.96 -32.32 -14.33
N ALA A 328 18.46 -31.28 -15.03
CA ALA A 328 18.28 -30.87 -16.44
C ALA A 328 16.91 -30.45 -17.01
N GLY A 329 16.79 -29.15 -17.34
CA GLY A 329 15.82 -28.61 -18.30
C GLY A 329 15.72 -27.07 -18.26
N GLU A 330 16.02 -26.41 -19.38
CA GLU A 330 16.06 -24.95 -19.62
C GLU A 330 14.83 -24.11 -19.13
N PRO A 331 14.99 -22.78 -18.94
CA PRO A 331 14.03 -21.95 -18.22
C PRO A 331 12.84 -21.55 -19.09
N SER A 332 11.63 -21.97 -18.70
CA SER A 332 10.37 -21.63 -19.38
C SER A 332 9.43 -20.84 -18.47
N THR A 333 9.81 -19.61 -18.12
CA THR A 333 9.07 -18.73 -17.20
C THR A 333 7.81 -18.07 -17.78
N TRP A 334 7.39 -18.43 -19.00
CA TRP A 334 6.26 -17.78 -19.69
C TRP A 334 5.00 -18.65 -19.80
N ARG A 335 5.05 -19.92 -19.36
CA ARG A 335 3.90 -20.84 -19.46
C ARG A 335 3.08 -21.00 -18.19
N SER A 336 3.52 -20.49 -17.04
CA SER A 336 2.75 -20.58 -15.78
C SER A 336 1.61 -19.57 -15.66
N PHE A 337 1.42 -18.69 -16.65
CA PHE A 337 0.35 -17.69 -16.67
C PHE A 337 -1.05 -18.26 -16.96
N ALA A 338 -1.17 -19.52 -17.39
CA ALA A 338 -2.43 -20.07 -17.89
C ALA A 338 -3.20 -20.99 -16.92
N SER A 339 -2.70 -21.28 -15.71
CA SER A 339 -3.23 -22.41 -14.91
C SER A 339 -3.95 -22.07 -13.60
N ASN A 340 -4.31 -20.81 -13.33
CA ASN A 340 -5.05 -20.44 -12.10
C ASN A 340 -6.50 -19.96 -12.35
N GLU A 341 -7.17 -20.56 -13.33
CA GLU A 341 -8.44 -20.09 -13.88
C GLU A 341 -9.73 -20.52 -13.15
N LYS A 342 -9.71 -21.31 -12.07
CA LYS A 342 -10.96 -21.90 -11.53
C LYS A 342 -11.53 -21.33 -10.23
N SER A 343 -10.84 -20.42 -9.51
CA SER A 343 -11.38 -19.93 -8.21
C SER A 343 -12.02 -18.54 -8.25
N LEU A 344 -11.82 -17.74 -9.31
CA LEU A 344 -12.33 -16.37 -9.38
C LEU A 344 -13.66 -16.22 -10.13
N ALA A 345 -14.04 -17.20 -10.97
CA ALA A 345 -15.34 -17.20 -11.65
C ALA A 345 -16.54 -17.42 -10.69
N LEU A 346 -16.31 -17.97 -9.49
CA LEU A 346 -17.38 -18.30 -8.53
C LEU A 346 -17.77 -17.14 -7.60
N ARG A 347 -17.11 -15.98 -7.67
CA ARG A 347 -17.47 -14.81 -6.84
C ARG A 347 -18.37 -13.77 -7.53
N ARG A 348 -18.69 -13.92 -8.81
CA ARG A 348 -19.53 -12.96 -9.56
C ARG A 348 -20.96 -13.44 -9.88
N LEU A 349 -21.37 -14.64 -9.42
CA LEU A 349 -22.73 -15.17 -9.61
C LEU A 349 -23.64 -15.05 -8.37
N ARG A 350 -23.30 -14.20 -7.38
CA ARG A 350 -24.17 -13.93 -6.20
C ARG A 350 -24.63 -12.47 -6.07
N PHE A 351 -24.68 -11.73 -7.17
CA PHE A 351 -25.26 -10.37 -7.20
C PHE A 351 -26.30 -10.17 -8.30
N TYR A 352 -26.78 -11.27 -8.89
CA TYR A 352 -28.01 -11.29 -9.67
C TYR A 352 -28.80 -12.53 -9.27
N GLU A 353 -29.51 -12.42 -8.16
CA GLU A 353 -30.82 -13.02 -7.88
C GLU A 353 -31.53 -12.19 -6.82
#